data_AF-V2Y448-F1
#
_entry.id   AF-V2Y448-F1
#
_cell.length_a   1.000
_cell.length_b   1.000
_cell.length_c   1.000
_cell.angle_alpha   90.00
_cell.angle_beta   90.00
_cell.angle_gamma   90.00
#
_symmetry.space_group_name_H-M   'P 1'
#
loop_
_entity.id
_entity.type
_entity.pdbx_description
1 polymer ?
#
loop_
_entity_poly.entity_id
_entity_poly.type
_entity_poly.pdbx_seq_one_letter_code
_entity_poly.pdbx_strand_id
1 'polypeptide(L)'
;MKTNENKGLQIKDVITTVLLSIVLIMIQLVVNMICMANHFISMTLSVGLTMFLCGPVYCLLLHRVRKHFVSLVYMTILGVIFFLMGNLYLLPYFILIGIICEIILWKESSLRKPKQVILSWTVASLLYNGVNLLPIWFFWDTYYDFAVKSGMEQSYIDSYVYYYTVPGWIIFILIFTTGMGLLGSCIGNKLMNKHFKKAGLL
;
A
#
# COMPACT_ATOMS: atom_id res chain seq x y z
N MET A 1 17.71 -34.71 -9.96
CA MET A 1 18.78 -33.71 -9.73
C MET A 1 18.12 -32.42 -9.27
N LYS A 2 18.01 -32.19 -7.96
CA LYS A 2 17.42 -30.97 -7.38
C LYS A 2 18.48 -29.87 -7.47
N THR A 3 18.37 -29.01 -8.46
CA THR A 3 19.23 -27.84 -8.60
C THR A 3 19.07 -26.98 -7.34
N ASN A 4 20.21 -26.71 -6.70
CA ASN A 4 20.35 -25.71 -5.64
C ASN A 4 20.00 -24.33 -6.23
N GLU A 5 18.72 -24.00 -6.31
CA GLU A 5 18.29 -22.63 -6.54
C GLU A 5 18.62 -21.85 -5.26
N ASN A 6 19.51 -20.88 -5.41
CA ASN A 6 19.95 -19.97 -4.37
C ASN A 6 18.72 -19.42 -3.61
N LYS A 7 18.48 -19.95 -2.39
CA LYS A 7 17.31 -19.59 -1.56
C LYS A 7 17.43 -18.19 -0.96
N GLY A 8 18.62 -17.58 -0.99
CA GLY A 8 18.87 -16.23 -0.52
C GLY A 8 18.42 -15.14 -1.51
N LEU A 9 18.07 -13.98 -0.97
CA LEU A 9 17.77 -12.76 -1.72
C LEU A 9 19.06 -12.30 -2.42
N GLN A 10 19.10 -12.29 -3.76
CA GLN A 10 20.29 -11.81 -4.46
C GLN A 10 20.35 -10.28 -4.44
N ILE A 11 21.54 -9.69 -4.56
CA ILE A 11 21.72 -8.23 -4.59
C ILE A 11 20.83 -7.58 -5.66
N LYS A 12 20.73 -8.20 -6.85
CA LYS A 12 19.85 -7.74 -7.94
C LYS A 12 18.36 -7.74 -7.55
N ASP A 13 17.93 -8.68 -6.71
CA ASP A 13 16.55 -8.81 -6.23
C ASP A 13 16.25 -7.73 -5.19
N VAL A 14 17.22 -7.44 -4.32
CA VAL A 14 17.17 -6.31 -3.37
C VAL A 14 17.04 -5.00 -4.13
N ILE A 15 17.93 -4.75 -5.11
CA ILE A 15 17.92 -3.52 -5.91
C ILE A 15 16.57 -3.36 -6.62
N THR A 16 16.06 -4.43 -7.23
CA THR A 16 14.75 -4.39 -7.91
C THR A 16 13.61 -4.11 -6.93
N THR A 17 13.68 -4.69 -5.73
CA THR A 17 12.68 -4.47 -4.67
C THR A 17 12.67 -3.02 -4.21
N VAL A 18 13.85 -2.46 -3.91
CA VAL A 18 13.98 -1.06 -3.48
C VAL A 18 13.54 -0.12 -4.59
N LEU A 19 13.96 -0.34 -5.83
CA LEU A 19 13.61 0.52 -6.96
C LEU A 19 12.10 0.55 -7.22
N LEU A 20 11.45 -0.61 -7.25
CA LEU A 20 9.99 -0.68 -7.43
C LEU A 20 9.22 -0.15 -6.21
N SER A 21 9.76 -0.30 -5.00
CA SER A 21 9.21 0.31 -3.79
C SER A 21 9.24 1.83 -3.88
N ILE A 22 10.35 2.41 -4.34
CA ILE A 22 10.45 3.87 -4.56
C ILE A 22 9.43 4.33 -5.59
N VAL A 23 9.23 3.57 -6.69
CA VAL A 23 8.20 3.90 -7.70
C VAL A 23 6.79 3.88 -7.10
N LEU A 24 6.47 2.87 -6.27
CA LEU A 24 5.19 2.78 -5.56
C LEU A 24 4.96 4.00 -4.66
N ILE A 25 5.97 4.37 -3.88
CA ILE A 25 5.92 5.53 -2.99
C ILE A 25 5.76 6.82 -3.78
N MET A 26 6.49 6.99 -4.87
CA MET A 26 6.38 8.17 -5.73
C MET A 26 4.98 8.32 -6.32
N ILE A 27 4.39 7.23 -6.82
CA ILE A 27 3.00 7.24 -7.31
C ILE A 27 2.05 7.68 -6.20
N GLN A 28 2.23 7.13 -5.00
CA GLN A 28 1.41 7.48 -3.83
C GLN A 28 1.54 8.95 -3.43
N LEU A 29 2.74 9.51 -3.41
CA LEU A 29 2.98 10.93 -3.10
C LEU A 29 2.35 11.83 -4.17
N VAL A 30 2.56 11.54 -5.45
CA VAL A 30 2.01 12.33 -6.56
C VAL A 30 0.48 12.32 -6.52
N VAL A 31 -0.15 11.15 -6.32
CA VAL A 31 -1.61 11.04 -6.22
C VAL A 31 -2.13 11.81 -5.02
N ASN A 32 -1.48 11.72 -3.86
CA ASN A 32 -1.87 12.48 -2.68
C ASN A 32 -1.78 13.99 -2.91
N MET A 33 -0.71 14.48 -3.55
CA MET A 33 -0.56 15.90 -3.88
C MET A 33 -1.67 16.39 -4.84
N ILE A 34 -2.00 15.60 -5.87
CA ILE A 34 -3.07 15.96 -6.82
C ILE A 34 -4.44 15.95 -6.11
N CYS A 35 -4.68 14.99 -5.22
CA CYS A 35 -5.95 14.87 -4.51
C CYS A 35 -6.17 15.95 -3.46
N MET A 36 -5.11 16.60 -2.95
CA MET A 36 -5.23 17.75 -2.02
C MET A 36 -5.94 18.96 -2.64
N ALA A 37 -6.11 19.01 -3.97
CA ALA A 37 -6.85 20.08 -4.64
C ALA A 37 -8.34 20.16 -4.24
N ASN A 38 -8.93 19.08 -3.73
CA ASN A 38 -10.32 19.06 -3.27
C ASN A 38 -10.45 18.26 -1.97
N HIS A 39 -11.08 18.85 -0.94
CA HIS A 39 -11.22 18.21 0.38
C HIS A 39 -11.89 16.83 0.29
N PHE A 40 -12.96 16.70 -0.49
CA PHE A 40 -13.66 15.43 -0.68
C PHE A 40 -12.80 14.36 -1.37
N ILE A 41 -12.01 14.75 -2.38
CA ILE A 41 -11.16 13.83 -3.15
C ILE A 41 -9.98 13.39 -2.28
N SER A 42 -9.37 14.33 -1.57
CA SER A 42 -8.27 14.09 -0.63
C SER A 42 -8.64 13.08 0.44
N MET A 43 -9.86 13.13 0.97
CA MET A 43 -10.27 12.25 2.08
C MET A 43 -10.83 10.91 1.62
N THR A 44 -11.64 10.89 0.57
CA THR A 44 -12.48 9.73 0.25
C THR A 44 -11.91 8.92 -0.91
N LEU A 45 -11.30 9.61 -1.89
CA LEU A 45 -10.89 9.00 -3.17
C LEU A 45 -9.39 8.76 -3.26
N SER A 46 -8.56 9.56 -2.57
CA SER A 46 -7.09 9.50 -2.65
C SER A 46 -6.55 8.10 -2.37
N VAL A 47 -7.00 7.46 -1.29
CA VAL A 47 -6.57 6.12 -0.88
C VAL A 47 -6.99 5.09 -1.94
N GLY A 48 -8.22 5.17 -2.43
CA GLY A 48 -8.73 4.25 -3.46
C GLY A 48 -7.96 4.37 -4.77
N LEU A 49 -7.76 5.60 -5.25
CA LEU A 49 -7.00 5.89 -6.47
C LEU A 49 -5.54 5.45 -6.32
N THR A 50 -4.92 5.69 -5.18
CA THR A 50 -3.56 5.26 -4.91
C THR A 50 -3.46 3.74 -4.91
N MET A 51 -4.36 3.03 -4.22
CA MET A 51 -4.36 1.57 -4.19
C MET A 51 -4.62 0.95 -5.57
N PHE A 52 -5.42 1.62 -6.40
CA PHE A 52 -5.64 1.21 -7.78
C PHE A 52 -4.38 1.35 -8.64
N LEU A 53 -3.69 2.50 -8.58
CA LEU A 53 -2.49 2.78 -9.37
C LEU A 53 -1.27 1.99 -8.88
N CYS A 54 -1.14 1.78 -7.57
CA CYS A 54 -0.06 0.99 -6.99
C CYS A 54 -0.25 -0.52 -7.20
N GLY A 55 -1.50 -0.99 -7.40
CA GLY A 55 -1.80 -2.41 -7.59
C GLY A 55 -1.01 -3.09 -8.71
N PRO A 56 -0.97 -2.54 -9.94
CA PRO A 56 -0.16 -3.09 -11.03
C PRO A 56 1.33 -3.15 -10.73
N VAL A 57 1.89 -2.13 -10.08
CA VAL A 57 3.32 -2.05 -9.76
C VAL A 57 3.69 -3.03 -8.64
N TYR A 58 2.81 -3.19 -7.65
CA TYR A 58 2.98 -4.20 -6.59
C TYR A 58 2.90 -5.62 -7.16
N CYS A 59 1.95 -5.89 -8.06
CA CYS A 59 1.90 -7.14 -8.80
C CYS A 59 3.23 -7.38 -9.55
N LEU A 60 3.80 -6.36 -10.20
CA LEU A 60 5.05 -6.47 -10.94
C LEU A 60 6.21 -6.81 -10.02
N LEU A 61 6.32 -6.13 -8.88
CA LEU A 61 7.31 -6.40 -7.84
C LEU A 61 7.30 -7.86 -7.42
N LEU A 62 6.12 -8.39 -7.10
CA LEU A 62 5.99 -9.77 -6.63
C LEU A 62 6.30 -10.81 -7.72
N HIS A 63 5.87 -10.56 -8.97
CA HIS A 63 6.13 -11.48 -10.09
C HIS A 63 7.58 -11.46 -10.57
N ARG A 64 8.27 -10.32 -10.42
CA ARG A 64 9.67 -10.16 -10.87
C ARG A 64 10.67 -10.69 -9.85
N VAL A 65 10.43 -10.47 -8.55
CA VAL A 65 11.37 -10.90 -7.51
C VAL A 65 11.16 -12.36 -7.13
N ARG A 66 9.92 -12.86 -7.04
CA ARG A 66 9.59 -14.26 -6.68
C ARG A 66 10.32 -14.81 -5.44
N LYS A 67 10.66 -13.95 -4.48
CA LYS A 67 11.27 -14.32 -3.20
C LYS A 67 10.37 -13.90 -2.02
N HIS A 68 10.66 -14.44 -0.84
CA HIS A 68 10.04 -14.04 0.41
C HIS A 68 10.55 -12.68 0.89
N PHE A 69 9.81 -12.06 1.81
CA PHE A 69 10.08 -10.78 2.49
C PHE A 69 9.98 -9.52 1.63
N VAL A 70 9.66 -9.64 0.35
CA VAL A 70 9.57 -8.50 -0.57
C VAL A 70 8.49 -7.50 -0.13
N SER A 71 7.33 -8.01 0.28
CA SER A 71 6.23 -7.18 0.77
C SER A 71 6.54 -6.54 2.11
N LEU A 72 7.25 -7.27 2.99
CA LEU A 72 7.69 -6.75 4.28
C LEU A 72 8.68 -5.61 4.12
N VAL A 73 9.67 -5.74 3.23
CA VAL A 73 10.64 -4.68 2.94
C VAL A 73 9.94 -3.44 2.40
N TYR A 74 9.05 -3.59 1.43
CA TYR A 74 8.26 -2.47 0.90
C TYR A 74 7.48 -1.73 1.98
N MET A 75 6.70 -2.46 2.80
CA MET A 75 5.91 -1.86 3.87
C MET A 75 6.78 -1.22 4.95
N THR A 76 7.95 -1.80 5.24
CA THR A 76 8.90 -1.23 6.20
C THR A 76 9.48 0.08 5.68
N ILE A 77 9.89 0.15 4.40
CA ILE A 77 10.37 1.41 3.79
C ILE A 77 9.27 2.48 3.88
N LEU A 78 8.03 2.11 3.55
CA LEU A 78 6.89 3.01 3.65
C LEU A 78 6.67 3.51 5.08
N GLY A 79 6.72 2.61 6.08
CA GLY A 79 6.62 2.96 7.49
C GLY A 79 7.74 3.86 7.99
N VAL A 80 8.98 3.67 7.51
CA VAL A 80 10.13 4.55 7.81
C VAL A 80 9.90 5.96 7.25
N ILE A 81 9.36 6.09 6.05
CA ILE A 81 9.04 7.41 5.47
C ILE A 81 7.97 8.11 6.31
N PHE A 82 6.89 7.42 6.68
CA PHE A 82 5.85 8.01 7.53
C PHE A 82 6.36 8.37 8.94
N PHE A 83 7.29 7.58 9.48
CA PHE A 83 7.99 7.90 10.72
C PHE A 83 8.79 9.19 10.59
N LEU A 84 9.56 9.36 9.51
CA LEU A 84 10.31 10.60 9.23
C LEU A 84 9.40 11.81 9.03
N MET A 85 8.18 11.60 8.54
CA MET A 85 7.14 12.64 8.45
C MET A 85 6.49 13.00 9.80
N GLY A 86 6.95 12.41 10.91
CA GLY A 86 6.49 12.73 12.27
C GLY A 86 5.42 11.79 12.82
N ASN A 87 4.99 10.76 12.08
CA ASN A 87 3.96 9.83 12.52
C ASN A 87 4.56 8.53 13.07
N LEU A 88 5.08 8.60 14.30
CA LEU A 88 5.83 7.52 14.94
C LEU A 88 5.03 6.20 15.07
N TYR A 89 3.72 6.29 15.26
CA TYR A 89 2.82 5.14 15.42
C TYR A 89 2.58 4.35 14.12
N LEU A 90 2.82 4.95 12.94
CA LEU A 90 2.57 4.28 11.66
C LEU A 90 3.64 3.22 11.32
N LEU A 91 4.87 3.38 11.80
CA LEU A 91 5.96 2.44 11.53
C LEU A 91 5.67 1.00 12.01
N PRO A 92 5.35 0.75 13.29
CA PRO A 92 5.01 -0.59 13.74
C PRO A 92 3.75 -1.12 13.04
N TYR A 93 2.80 -0.25 12.71
CA TYR A 93 1.59 -0.63 11.99
C TYR A 93 1.88 -1.15 10.57
N PHE A 94 2.71 -0.45 9.80
CA PHE A 94 3.10 -0.92 8.46
C PHE A 94 3.92 -2.20 8.49
N ILE A 95 4.77 -2.39 9.50
CA ILE A 95 5.49 -3.66 9.70
C ILE A 95 4.48 -4.81 9.91
N LEU A 96 3.44 -4.60 10.74
CA LEU A 96 2.37 -5.60 10.94
C LEU A 96 1.63 -5.91 9.63
N ILE A 97 1.29 -4.88 8.82
CA ILE A 97 0.68 -5.09 7.49
C ILE A 97 1.61 -5.92 6.60
N GLY A 98 2.90 -5.61 6.58
CA GLY A 98 3.91 -6.33 5.83
C GLY A 98 3.97 -7.82 6.23
N ILE A 99 3.91 -8.12 7.53
CA ILE A 99 3.87 -9.48 8.06
C ILE A 99 2.60 -10.21 7.59
N ILE A 100 1.42 -9.58 7.70
CA ILE A 100 0.15 -10.16 7.25
C ILE A 100 0.20 -10.47 5.75
N CYS A 101 0.73 -9.53 4.95
CA CYS A 101 0.92 -9.75 3.51
C CYS A 101 1.85 -10.93 3.23
N GLU A 102 2.94 -11.05 3.97
CA GLU A 102 3.89 -12.15 3.82
C GLU A 102 3.28 -13.50 4.22
N ILE A 103 2.45 -13.54 5.26
CA ILE A 103 1.71 -14.75 5.67
C ILE A 103 0.76 -15.21 4.56
N ILE A 104 0.04 -14.28 3.92
CA ILE A 104 -0.84 -14.60 2.78
C ILE A 104 -0.04 -15.16 1.59
N LEU A 105 1.18 -14.65 1.40
CA LEU A 105 2.09 -15.03 0.33
C LEU A 105 3.00 -16.23 0.67
N TRP A 106 2.88 -16.80 1.88
CA TRP A 106 3.78 -17.83 2.39
C TRP A 106 3.76 -19.14 1.59
N LYS A 107 2.63 -19.47 0.96
CA LYS A 107 2.46 -20.70 0.17
C LYS A 107 3.17 -20.55 -1.19
N GLU A 108 4.39 -21.10 -1.27
CA GLU A 108 5.30 -21.23 -2.43
C GLU A 108 5.61 -19.92 -3.19
N SER A 109 6.77 -19.32 -2.89
CA SER A 109 7.29 -18.12 -3.57
C SER A 109 7.64 -18.32 -5.04
N SER A 110 7.89 -19.57 -5.48
CA SER A 110 8.25 -19.90 -6.87
C SER A 110 7.06 -19.89 -7.83
N LEU A 111 5.85 -20.19 -7.35
CA LEU A 111 4.63 -20.30 -8.15
C LEU A 111 3.53 -19.37 -7.59
N ARG A 112 3.85 -18.07 -7.48
CA ARG A 112 2.90 -17.06 -6.98
C ARG A 112 1.60 -17.12 -7.76
N LYS A 113 0.55 -17.63 -7.13
CA LYS A 113 -0.76 -17.74 -7.79
C LYS A 113 -1.36 -16.34 -7.88
N PRO A 114 -2.01 -16.01 -9.02
CA PRO A 114 -2.64 -14.70 -9.20
C PRO A 114 -3.62 -14.35 -8.07
N LYS A 115 -4.34 -15.37 -7.56
CA LYS A 115 -5.28 -15.21 -6.45
C LYS A 115 -4.62 -14.78 -5.14
N GLN A 116 -3.40 -15.26 -4.85
CA GLN A 116 -2.67 -14.88 -3.62
C GLN A 116 -2.15 -13.45 -3.70
N VAL A 117 -1.68 -13.02 -4.88
CA VAL A 117 -1.23 -11.65 -5.12
C VAL A 117 -2.39 -10.66 -5.00
N ILE A 118 -3.53 -10.99 -5.61
CA ILE A 118 -4.77 -10.22 -5.48
C ILE A 118 -5.19 -10.13 -4.01
N LEU A 119 -5.24 -11.26 -3.29
CA LEU A 119 -5.63 -11.28 -1.89
C LEU A 119 -4.68 -10.45 -1.01
N SER A 120 -3.37 -10.60 -1.19
CA SER A 120 -2.36 -9.82 -0.45
C SER A 120 -2.52 -8.32 -0.68
N TRP A 121 -2.72 -7.88 -1.93
CA TRP A 121 -2.89 -6.46 -2.22
C TRP A 121 -4.23 -5.92 -1.73
N THR A 122 -5.32 -6.68 -1.84
CA THR A 122 -6.63 -6.29 -1.32
C THR A 122 -6.59 -6.13 0.20
N VAL A 123 -5.94 -7.06 0.92
CA VAL A 123 -5.76 -6.96 2.38
C VAL A 123 -4.85 -5.77 2.72
N ALA A 124 -3.76 -5.57 1.98
CA ALA A 124 -2.90 -4.39 2.15
C ALA A 124 -3.68 -3.09 1.94
N SER A 125 -4.54 -3.02 0.92
CA SER A 125 -5.37 -1.85 0.60
C SER A 125 -6.37 -1.56 1.70
N LEU A 126 -7.02 -2.60 2.24
CA LEU A 126 -7.93 -2.48 3.38
C LEU A 126 -7.19 -1.94 4.60
N LEU A 127 -6.06 -2.57 4.97
CA LEU A 127 -5.28 -2.16 6.14
C LEU A 127 -4.61 -0.80 5.96
N TYR A 128 -4.33 -0.36 4.72
CA TYR A 128 -3.80 0.97 4.45
C TYR A 128 -4.75 2.09 4.91
N ASN A 129 -6.07 1.86 4.96
CA ASN A 129 -7.02 2.83 5.54
C ASN A 129 -6.73 3.13 7.02
N GLY A 130 -6.04 2.22 7.72
CA GLY A 130 -5.58 2.45 9.08
C GLY A 130 -4.68 3.68 9.21
N VAL A 131 -4.02 4.12 8.14
CA VAL A 131 -3.25 5.37 8.13
C VAL A 131 -4.12 6.58 8.49
N ASN A 132 -5.39 6.57 8.09
CA ASN A 132 -6.33 7.66 8.39
C ASN A 132 -7.25 7.37 9.58
N LEU A 133 -7.52 6.09 9.88
CA LEU A 133 -8.40 5.71 11.00
C LEU A 133 -7.67 5.65 12.36
N LEU A 134 -6.42 5.18 12.39
CA LEU A 134 -5.64 5.08 13.63
C LEU A 134 -5.37 6.41 14.32
N PRO A 135 -5.05 7.51 13.62
CA PRO A 135 -4.87 8.81 14.25
C PRO A 135 -6.13 9.22 15.01
N ILE A 136 -7.32 9.03 14.44
CA ILE A 136 -8.58 9.45 15.06
C ILE A 136 -8.94 8.58 16.28
N TRP A 137 -8.73 7.27 16.19
CA TRP A 137 -9.17 6.36 17.25
C TRP A 137 -8.22 6.30 18.45
N PHE A 138 -6.91 6.51 18.23
CA PHE A 138 -5.90 6.27 19.26
C PHE A 138 -4.94 7.44 19.50
N PHE A 139 -4.73 8.33 18.53
CA PHE A 139 -3.68 9.36 18.57
C PHE A 139 -4.19 10.75 18.17
N TRP A 140 -5.47 11.05 18.45
CA TRP A 140 -6.14 12.22 17.90
C TRP A 140 -5.49 13.51 18.37
N ASP A 141 -5.16 13.59 19.66
CA ASP A 141 -4.54 14.78 20.24
C ASP A 141 -3.19 15.11 19.58
N THR A 142 -2.37 14.08 19.33
CA THR A 142 -1.07 14.25 18.66
C THR A 142 -1.23 14.64 17.19
N TYR A 143 -2.20 14.04 16.50
CA TYR A 143 -2.49 14.36 15.10
C TYR A 143 -3.08 15.76 14.94
N TYR A 144 -3.98 16.17 15.83
CA TYR A 144 -4.58 17.50 15.85
C TYR A 144 -3.54 18.59 16.10
N ASP A 145 -2.67 18.41 17.09
CA ASP A 145 -1.57 19.33 17.36
C ASP A 145 -0.60 19.44 16.16
N PHE A 146 -0.32 18.31 15.51
CA PHE A 146 0.49 18.29 14.28
C PHE A 146 -0.22 18.99 13.13
N ALA A 147 -1.53 18.78 12.97
CA ALA A 147 -2.35 19.39 11.91
C ALA A 147 -2.37 20.92 12.03
N VAL A 148 -2.61 21.41 13.25
CA VAL A 148 -2.62 22.85 13.56
C VAL A 148 -1.23 23.46 13.39
N LYS A 149 -0.17 22.81 13.88
CA LYS A 149 1.22 23.28 13.69
C LYS A 149 1.68 23.27 12.24
N SER A 150 1.16 22.34 11.44
CA SER A 150 1.45 22.23 10.01
C SER A 150 0.70 23.27 9.18
N GLY A 151 -0.15 24.09 9.81
CA GLY A 151 -0.94 25.12 9.13
C GLY A 151 -2.11 24.58 8.30
N MET A 152 -2.61 23.38 8.61
CA MET A 152 -3.83 22.88 7.97
C MET A 152 -5.03 23.72 8.39
N GLU A 153 -5.87 24.05 7.41
CA GLU A 153 -7.08 24.83 7.64
C GLU A 153 -8.05 24.07 8.55
N GLN A 154 -8.66 24.76 9.52
CA GLN A 154 -9.59 24.15 10.47
C GLN A 154 -10.75 23.42 9.76
N SER A 155 -11.23 23.96 8.64
CA SER A 155 -12.29 23.37 7.81
C SER A 155 -11.90 21.99 7.23
N TYR A 156 -10.61 21.76 6.96
CA TYR A 156 -10.07 20.48 6.50
C TYR A 156 -10.02 19.47 7.65
N ILE A 157 -9.67 19.92 8.85
CA ILE A 157 -9.65 19.09 10.06
C ILE A 157 -11.08 18.66 10.44
N ASP A 158 -12.04 19.59 10.40
CA ASP A 158 -13.44 19.29 10.70
C ASP A 158 -14.04 18.31 9.69
N SER A 159 -13.71 18.50 8.41
CA SER A 159 -14.09 17.55 7.34
C SER A 159 -13.45 16.18 7.58
N TYR A 160 -12.17 16.13 7.97
CA TYR A 160 -11.47 14.89 8.31
C TYR A 160 -12.17 14.13 9.43
N VAL A 161 -12.50 14.82 10.53
CA VAL A 161 -13.26 14.22 11.64
C VAL A 161 -14.58 13.68 11.14
N TYR A 162 -15.35 14.48 10.40
CA TYR A 162 -16.67 14.07 9.90
C TYR A 162 -16.62 12.80 9.03
N TYR A 163 -15.73 12.74 8.03
CA TYR A 163 -15.65 11.59 7.12
C TYR A 163 -15.16 10.31 7.81
N TYR A 164 -14.35 10.43 8.85
CA TYR A 164 -13.71 9.29 9.50
C TYR A 164 -14.26 8.97 10.91
N THR A 165 -15.27 9.70 11.39
CA THR A 165 -16.07 9.33 12.58
C THR A 165 -17.48 8.85 12.22
N VAL A 166 -18.06 9.34 11.12
CA VAL A 166 -19.40 8.91 10.70
C VAL A 166 -19.35 7.48 10.13
N PRO A 167 -20.04 6.50 10.74
CA PRO A 167 -19.93 5.09 10.33
C PRO A 167 -20.28 4.84 8.86
N GLY A 168 -21.25 5.58 8.31
CA GLY A 168 -21.63 5.47 6.91
C GLY A 168 -20.51 5.83 5.93
N TRP A 169 -19.74 6.87 6.24
CA TRP A 169 -18.59 7.29 5.42
C TRP A 169 -17.42 6.33 5.57
N ILE A 170 -17.13 5.86 6.78
CA ILE A 170 -16.10 4.85 7.02
C ILE A 170 -16.38 3.58 6.20
N ILE A 171 -17.61 3.06 6.26
CA ILE A 171 -18.01 1.87 5.50
C ILE A 171 -17.86 2.12 4.00
N PHE A 172 -18.28 3.29 3.51
CA PHE A 172 -18.14 3.67 2.12
C PHE A 172 -16.67 3.70 1.67
N ILE A 173 -15.79 4.37 2.44
CA ILE A 173 -14.36 4.46 2.16
C ILE A 173 -13.72 3.06 2.17
N LEU A 174 -14.04 2.23 3.15
CA LEU A 174 -13.50 0.86 3.24
C LEU A 174 -13.92 0.00 2.05
N ILE A 175 -15.20 0.03 1.66
CA ILE A 175 -15.70 -0.70 0.49
C ILE A 175 -15.06 -0.18 -0.79
N PHE A 176 -15.00 1.15 -0.95
CA PHE A 176 -14.45 1.78 -2.14
C PHE A 176 -12.96 1.47 -2.30
N THR A 177 -12.17 1.65 -1.25
CA THR A 177 -10.72 1.37 -1.27
C THR A 177 -10.40 -0.10 -1.48
N THR A 178 -11.14 -0.99 -0.84
CA THR A 178 -11.02 -2.45 -1.04
C THR A 178 -11.39 -2.84 -2.48
N GLY A 179 -12.46 -2.27 -3.03
CA GLY A 179 -12.87 -2.45 -4.42
C GLY A 179 -11.82 -1.97 -5.40
N MET A 180 -11.26 -0.79 -5.19
CA MET A 180 -10.21 -0.21 -6.02
C MET A 180 -8.89 -0.99 -5.91
N GLY A 181 -8.52 -1.46 -4.73
CA GLY A 181 -7.38 -2.37 -4.54
C GLY A 181 -7.58 -3.70 -5.29
N LEU A 182 -8.77 -4.29 -5.22
CA LEU A 182 -9.10 -5.51 -5.96
C LEU A 182 -9.02 -5.27 -7.48
N LEU A 183 -9.54 -4.15 -7.97
CA LEU A 183 -9.46 -3.79 -9.39
C LEU A 183 -8.02 -3.54 -9.85
N GLY A 184 -7.24 -2.80 -9.07
CA GLY A 184 -5.83 -2.50 -9.37
C GLY A 184 -4.99 -3.78 -9.45
N SER A 185 -5.16 -4.70 -8.50
CA SER A 185 -4.47 -6.00 -8.53
C SER A 185 -4.93 -6.91 -9.65
N CYS A 186 -6.24 -6.95 -9.97
CA CYS A 186 -6.79 -7.69 -11.10
C CYS A 186 -6.21 -7.20 -12.44
N ILE A 187 -6.20 -5.88 -12.66
CA ILE A 187 -5.62 -5.26 -13.86
C ILE A 187 -4.12 -5.54 -13.92
N GLY A 188 -3.41 -5.36 -12.81
CA GLY A 188 -1.98 -5.67 -12.70
C GLY A 188 -1.67 -7.10 -13.12
N ASN A 189 -2.44 -8.06 -12.61
CA ASN A 189 -2.26 -9.46 -12.93
C ASN A 189 -2.62 -9.80 -14.38
N LYS A 190 -3.66 -9.17 -14.95
CA LYS A 190 -4.03 -9.32 -16.37
C LYS A 190 -2.94 -8.76 -17.29
N LEU A 191 -2.37 -7.61 -16.95
CA LEU A 191 -1.26 -6.98 -17.67
C LEU A 191 -0.01 -7.88 -17.64
N MET A 192 0.29 -8.46 -16.48
CA MET A 192 1.38 -9.44 -16.30
C MET A 192 1.25 -10.64 -17.24
N ASN A 193 0.06 -11.24 -17.29
CA ASN A 193 -0.22 -12.39 -18.14
C ASN A 193 -0.20 -12.05 -19.63
N LYS A 194 -0.65 -10.85 -20.02
CA LYS A 194 -0.77 -10.46 -21.43
C LYS A 194 0.55 -9.99 -22.04
N HIS A 195 1.32 -9.17 -21.31
CA HIS A 195 2.52 -8.52 -21.84
C HIS A 195 3.81 -9.21 -21.39
N PHE A 196 3.93 -9.55 -20.12
CA PHE A 196 5.20 -10.04 -19.57
C PHE A 196 5.42 -11.54 -19.82
N LYS A 197 4.35 -12.36 -19.75
CA LYS A 197 4.43 -13.77 -20.13
C LYS A 197 4.72 -13.97 -21.63
N LYS A 198 4.29 -13.01 -22.48
CA LYS A 198 4.62 -12.99 -23.92
C LYS A 198 6.02 -12.45 -24.22
N ALA A 199 6.58 -11.62 -23.35
CA ALA A 199 7.91 -11.02 -23.52
C ALA A 199 9.07 -11.87 -22.97
N GLY A 200 8.81 -13.06 -22.41
CA GLY A 200 9.84 -13.95 -21.86
C GLY A 200 10.58 -13.40 -20.63
N LEU A 201 10.07 -12.32 -20.04
CA LEU A 201 10.65 -11.64 -18.86
C LEU A 201 10.17 -12.25 -17.52
N LEU A 202 9.41 -13.36 -17.58
CA LEU A 202 8.84 -14.11 -16.46
C LEU A 202 9.10 -15.60 -16.63
#